data_AF-A0A260ZYS6-F1
#
_entry.id   AF-A0A260ZYS6-F1
#
_cell.length_a   1.000
_cell.length_b   1.000
_cell.length_c   1.000
_cell.angle_alpha   90.00
_cell.angle_beta   90.00
_cell.angle_gamma   90.00
#
_symmetry.space_group_name_H-M   'P 1'
#
loop_
_entity.id
_entity.type
_entity.pdbx_description
1 polymer ?
#
loop_
_entity_poly.entity_id
_entity_poly.type
_entity_poly.pdbx_seq_one_letter_code
_entity_poly.pdbx_strand_id
1 'polypeptide(L)'
;MFSKLPIQAARGAASAIRTHQIPGHRLPLAKYGGRHTVCALPGDGIGPEMIAHIKNIFSFCHAPINFEEVQVSSSLLDGDMDAAMLAIQRNGVAIKVVRDMSEDYKDIKFEAMIVDNASMQLVSKPQQFDVMVMPNLYGNIISNIACGLVGGPGLVSGMNLGDKYAVFETGTRNTGTSLAGKDIANPTAFIRASVDMLRYLGCHYHANIISDA
;
A
#
# COMPACT_ATOMS: atom_id res chain seq x y z
N MET A 1 11.38 -47.59 24.40
CA MET A 1 12.23 -46.80 25.33
C MET A 1 12.96 -45.75 24.49
N PHE A 2 12.27 -44.65 24.16
CA PHE A 2 12.87 -43.51 23.46
C PHE A 2 12.50 -42.26 24.25
N SER A 3 13.53 -41.60 24.74
CA SER A 3 13.53 -40.48 25.68
C SER A 3 12.93 -39.21 25.08
N LYS A 4 11.98 -38.61 25.80
CA LYS A 4 11.43 -37.27 25.54
C LYS A 4 12.56 -36.23 25.67
N LEU A 5 12.82 -35.48 24.59
CA LEU A 5 13.59 -34.24 24.64
C LEU A 5 12.68 -33.10 25.16
N PRO A 6 13.16 -32.22 26.06
CA PRO A 6 12.35 -31.15 26.61
C PRO A 6 12.18 -30.01 25.59
N ILE A 7 10.93 -29.58 25.39
CA ILE A 7 10.58 -28.38 24.63
C ILE A 7 10.93 -27.17 25.49
N GLN A 8 12.04 -26.51 25.17
CA GLN A 8 12.41 -25.25 25.79
C GLN A 8 11.64 -24.12 25.09
N ALA A 9 10.74 -23.47 25.83
CA ALA A 9 9.94 -22.35 25.33
C ALA A 9 10.86 -21.15 25.05
N ALA A 10 11.26 -20.99 23.78
CA ALA A 10 11.88 -19.76 23.31
C ALA A 10 10.82 -18.65 23.34
N ARG A 11 10.96 -17.72 24.29
CA ARG A 11 10.21 -16.46 24.30
C ARG A 11 10.55 -15.71 23.01
N GLY A 12 9.61 -15.69 22.07
CA GLY A 12 9.72 -14.90 20.85
C GLY A 12 9.81 -13.41 21.21
N ALA A 13 10.97 -12.81 20.98
CA ALA A 13 11.06 -11.37 20.82
C ALA A 13 10.22 -11.00 19.59
N ALA A 14 9.38 -9.97 19.73
CA ALA A 14 8.60 -9.44 18.62
C ALA A 14 9.53 -9.18 17.43
N SER A 15 9.16 -9.71 16.26
CA SER A 15 9.82 -9.42 15.00
C SER A 15 9.65 -7.92 14.73
N ALA A 16 10.64 -7.13 15.14
CA ALA A 16 10.75 -5.75 14.72
C ALA A 16 11.14 -5.80 13.24
N ILE A 17 10.17 -5.59 12.36
CA ILE A 17 10.41 -5.24 10.96
C ILE A 17 11.41 -4.09 10.98
N ARG A 18 12.69 -4.38 10.74
CA ARG A 18 13.71 -3.36 10.52
C ARG A 18 13.43 -2.83 9.13
N THR A 19 12.60 -1.79 9.03
CA THR A 19 12.47 -1.02 7.80
C THR A 19 13.86 -0.51 7.45
N HIS A 20 14.42 -1.02 6.34
CA HIS A 20 15.58 -0.40 5.72
C HIS A 20 15.24 1.09 5.58
N GLN A 21 16.06 1.96 6.18
CA GLN A 21 15.94 3.39 5.89
C GLN A 21 16.25 3.55 4.42
N ILE A 22 15.23 3.89 3.62
CA ILE A 22 15.40 4.25 2.22
C ILE A 22 16.48 5.35 2.18
N PRO A 23 17.61 5.17 1.47
CA PRO A 23 18.66 6.17 1.41
C PRO A 23 18.09 7.49 0.87
N GLY A 24 18.02 8.50 1.73
CA GLY A 24 17.46 9.80 1.34
C GLY A 24 17.18 10.70 2.54
N HIS A 25 17.52 11.99 2.43
CA HIS A 25 17.12 12.99 3.41
C HIS A 25 15.62 13.24 3.24
N ARG A 26 14.79 12.62 4.11
CA ARG A 26 13.36 12.92 4.14
C ARG A 26 13.15 14.38 4.50
N LEU A 27 12.43 15.10 3.66
CA LEU A 27 12.03 16.47 3.97
C LEU A 27 11.19 16.47 5.26
N PRO A 28 11.32 17.50 6.11
CA PRO A 28 10.48 17.62 7.28
C PRO A 28 9.02 17.69 6.85
N LEU A 29 8.21 16.78 7.40
CA LEU A 29 6.76 16.78 7.18
C LEU A 29 6.18 18.10 7.69
N ALA A 30 5.25 18.69 6.94
CA ALA A 30 4.58 19.94 7.33
C ALA A 30 3.85 19.74 8.66
N LYS A 31 4.43 20.26 9.74
CA LYS A 31 3.91 20.10 11.11
C LYS A 31 3.94 21.45 11.82
N TYR A 32 2.76 21.94 12.19
CA TYR A 32 2.59 23.19 12.93
C TYR A 32 1.72 22.94 14.17
N GLY A 33 2.17 23.39 15.33
CA GLY A 33 1.42 23.21 16.59
C GLY A 33 1.13 21.75 16.95
N GLY A 34 2.01 20.81 16.56
CA GLY A 34 1.82 19.37 16.79
C GLY A 34 0.94 18.66 15.77
N ARG A 35 0.33 19.37 14.82
CA ARG A 35 -0.57 18.82 13.79
C ARG A 35 0.13 18.72 12.43
N HIS A 36 -0.11 17.63 11.72
CA HIS A 36 0.39 17.40 10.36
C HIS A 36 -0.56 17.99 9.33
N THR A 37 -0.05 18.71 8.33
CA THR A 37 -0.83 19.10 7.14
C THR A 37 -0.62 18.07 6.04
N VAL A 38 -1.72 17.51 5.53
CA VAL A 38 -1.72 16.54 4.44
C VAL A 38 -2.59 17.04 3.28
N CYS A 39 -2.15 16.79 2.06
CA CYS A 39 -2.93 17.11 0.87
C CYS A 39 -3.99 16.03 0.63
N ALA A 40 -5.24 16.44 0.46
CA ALA A 40 -6.36 15.61 0.05
C ALA A 40 -6.64 15.86 -1.43
N LEU A 41 -6.53 14.79 -2.23
CA LEU A 41 -6.84 14.81 -3.66
C LEU A 41 -8.15 14.02 -3.88
N PRO A 42 -9.32 14.67 -3.78
CA PRO A 42 -10.60 13.97 -3.89
C PRO A 42 -10.84 13.37 -5.28
N GLY A 43 -10.26 13.92 -6.35
CA GLY A 43 -10.46 13.41 -7.71
C GLY A 43 -11.94 13.35 -8.10
N ASP A 44 -12.29 12.37 -8.93
CA ASP A 44 -13.64 12.19 -9.49
C ASP A 44 -14.39 10.98 -8.90
N GLY A 45 -15.69 10.87 -9.18
CA GLY A 45 -16.51 9.72 -8.79
C GLY A 45 -16.83 9.71 -7.30
N ILE A 46 -16.51 8.62 -6.60
CA ILE A 46 -16.77 8.47 -5.16
C ILE A 46 -15.73 9.19 -4.29
N GLY A 47 -14.65 9.72 -4.86
CA GLY A 47 -13.57 10.30 -4.06
C GLY A 47 -13.98 11.47 -3.15
N PRO A 48 -14.77 12.46 -3.60
CA PRO A 48 -15.24 13.56 -2.75
C PRO A 48 -16.06 13.10 -1.53
N GLU A 49 -17.00 12.15 -1.71
CA GLU A 49 -17.82 11.60 -0.61
C GLU A 49 -16.93 10.83 0.40
N MET A 50 -15.97 10.04 -0.09
CA MET A 50 -15.07 9.27 0.76
C MET A 50 -14.13 10.14 1.59
N ILE A 51 -13.59 11.22 1.01
CA ILE A 51 -12.75 12.17 1.76
C ILE A 51 -13.55 12.89 2.84
N ALA A 52 -14.82 13.23 2.59
CA ALA A 52 -15.68 13.81 3.62
C ALA A 52 -15.87 12.86 4.81
N HIS A 53 -16.09 11.56 4.57
CA HIS A 53 -16.19 10.57 5.65
C HIS A 53 -14.89 10.44 6.46
N ILE A 54 -13.73 10.39 5.78
CA ILE A 54 -12.42 10.35 6.46
C ILE A 54 -12.25 11.57 7.37
N LYS A 55 -12.55 12.76 6.87
CA LYS A 55 -12.46 14.01 7.64
C LYS A 55 -13.33 13.96 8.90
N ASN A 56 -14.55 13.45 8.80
CA ASN A 56 -15.46 13.32 9.93
C ASN A 56 -14.91 12.34 10.98
N ILE A 57 -14.41 11.17 10.55
CA ILE A 57 -13.78 10.18 11.45
C ILE A 57 -12.58 10.79 12.16
N PHE A 58 -11.71 11.49 11.42
CA PHE A 58 -10.48 12.07 11.96
C PHE A 58 -10.78 13.21 12.94
N SER A 59 -11.82 13.99 12.68
CA SER A 59 -12.32 15.01 13.59
C SER A 59 -12.84 14.39 14.89
N PHE A 60 -13.64 13.32 14.77
CA PHE A 60 -14.24 12.63 15.90
C PHE A 60 -13.21 11.96 16.82
N CYS A 61 -12.15 11.37 16.24
CA CYS A 61 -11.06 10.79 17.02
C CYS A 61 -9.98 11.79 17.45
N HIS A 62 -10.18 13.09 17.18
CA HIS A 62 -9.24 14.17 17.47
C HIS A 62 -7.83 13.95 16.89
N ALA A 63 -7.74 13.32 15.71
CA ALA A 63 -6.46 13.10 15.04
C ALA A 63 -5.74 14.44 14.78
N PRO A 64 -4.40 14.50 15.00
CA PRO A 64 -3.62 15.73 14.84
C PRO A 64 -3.29 15.99 13.36
N ILE A 65 -4.31 16.06 12.51
CA ILE A 65 -4.18 16.22 11.06
C ILE A 65 -5.04 17.38 10.56
N ASN A 66 -4.49 18.16 9.64
CA ASN A 66 -5.17 19.18 8.86
C ASN A 66 -5.15 18.73 7.39
N PHE A 67 -6.32 18.74 6.74
CA PHE A 67 -6.43 18.39 5.33
C PHE A 67 -6.48 19.67 4.48
N GLU A 68 -5.55 19.79 3.55
CA GLU A 68 -5.55 20.78 2.48
C GLU A 68 -6.11 20.12 1.22
N GLU A 69 -7.28 20.54 0.75
CA GLU A 69 -7.88 19.95 -0.45
C GLU A 69 -7.34 20.61 -1.71
N VAL A 70 -6.87 19.80 -2.65
CA VAL A 70 -6.46 20.25 -3.97
C VAL A 70 -7.27 19.49 -5.01
N GLN A 71 -8.09 20.23 -5.76
CA GLN A 71 -8.87 19.67 -6.85
C GLN A 71 -7.95 19.39 -8.04
N VAL A 72 -7.92 18.14 -8.50
CA VAL A 72 -7.20 17.73 -9.70
C VAL A 72 -8.23 17.18 -10.66
N SER A 73 -8.52 17.92 -11.73
CA SER A 73 -9.35 17.44 -12.83
C SER A 73 -8.50 16.61 -13.80
N SER A 74 -9.09 15.56 -14.37
CA SER A 74 -8.42 14.57 -15.23
C SER A 74 -7.96 15.07 -16.61
N SER A 75 -7.64 16.36 -16.75
CA SER A 75 -7.26 16.99 -18.01
C SER A 75 -5.81 17.49 -17.96
N LEU A 76 -4.85 16.58 -17.84
CA LEU A 76 -3.46 16.83 -18.21
C LEU A 76 -2.89 15.61 -18.95
N LEU A 77 -2.65 15.81 -20.25
CA LEU A 77 -1.69 15.07 -21.06
C LEU A 77 -0.30 15.61 -20.73
N ASP A 78 0.66 14.74 -20.42
CA ASP A 78 1.95 14.71 -21.14
C ASP A 78 2.87 13.57 -20.70
N GLY A 79 3.19 12.73 -21.70
CA GLY A 79 4.52 12.28 -22.08
C GLY A 79 5.54 11.90 -21.00
N ASP A 80 5.47 10.66 -20.48
CA ASP A 80 6.70 9.90 -20.20
C ASP A 80 6.51 8.36 -20.23
N MET A 81 5.54 7.88 -21.03
CA MET A 81 5.29 6.44 -21.17
C MET A 81 6.25 5.76 -22.16
N ASP A 82 6.84 6.54 -23.07
CA ASP A 82 7.68 6.04 -24.17
C ASP A 82 9.10 5.67 -23.71
N ALA A 83 9.69 6.41 -22.76
CA ALA A 83 11.02 6.11 -22.21
C ALA A 83 11.04 4.80 -21.40
N ALA A 84 9.95 4.53 -20.66
CA ALA A 84 9.78 3.30 -19.90
C ALA A 84 9.49 2.08 -20.81
N MET A 85 8.70 2.25 -21.88
CA MET A 85 8.47 1.20 -22.87
C MET A 85 9.75 0.86 -23.67
N LEU A 86 10.54 1.87 -24.05
CA LEU A 86 11.84 1.67 -24.71
C LEU A 86 12.86 0.97 -23.80
N ALA A 87 12.87 1.26 -22.50
CA ALA A 87 13.77 0.60 -21.55
C ALA A 87 13.40 -0.89 -21.31
N ILE A 88 12.11 -1.24 -21.37
CA ILE A 88 11.63 -2.62 -21.18
C ILE A 88 11.75 -3.43 -22.47
N GLN A 89 11.40 -2.85 -23.64
CA GLN A 89 11.62 -3.47 -24.96
C GLN A 89 13.10 -3.71 -25.25
N ARG A 90 14.00 -2.83 -24.77
CA ARG A 90 15.45 -2.97 -24.94
C ARG A 90 16.08 -4.05 -24.07
N ASN A 91 15.62 -4.23 -22.83
CA ASN A 91 16.33 -5.07 -21.85
C ASN A 91 15.80 -6.50 -21.73
N GLY A 92 14.54 -6.79 -22.12
CA GLY A 92 13.99 -8.15 -22.22
C GLY A 92 13.92 -8.98 -20.93
N VAL A 93 14.58 -8.57 -19.84
CA VAL A 93 14.69 -9.28 -18.56
C VAL A 93 15.03 -8.30 -17.43
N ALA A 94 14.45 -8.49 -16.24
CA ALA A 94 14.90 -7.83 -15.00
C ALA A 94 14.78 -8.81 -13.82
N ILE A 95 15.79 -9.67 -13.64
CA ILE A 95 15.86 -10.66 -12.55
C ILE A 95 17.20 -10.63 -11.79
N LYS A 96 18.24 -9.95 -12.33
CA LYS A 96 19.58 -9.99 -11.72
C LYS A 96 19.69 -9.23 -10.39
N VAL A 97 19.09 -8.04 -10.31
CA VAL A 97 19.24 -7.14 -9.15
C VAL A 97 18.67 -7.72 -7.85
N VAL A 98 17.49 -8.36 -7.91
CA VAL A 98 16.83 -8.86 -6.69
C VAL A 98 17.54 -10.10 -6.14
N ARG A 99 18.07 -10.96 -7.02
CA ARG A 99 18.89 -12.11 -6.62
C ARG A 99 20.19 -11.67 -5.97
N ASP A 100 20.89 -10.72 -6.57
CA ASP A 100 22.14 -10.20 -6.03
C ASP A 100 21.87 -9.51 -4.65
N MET A 101 20.79 -8.72 -4.52
CA MET A 101 20.38 -8.13 -3.23
C MET A 101 19.99 -9.17 -2.17
N SER A 102 19.46 -10.33 -2.55
CA SER A 102 19.08 -11.36 -1.57
C SER A 102 20.27 -11.89 -0.76
N GLU A 103 21.50 -11.76 -1.28
CA GLU A 103 22.71 -12.15 -0.56
C GLU A 103 22.96 -11.28 0.67
N ASP A 104 22.51 -10.03 0.63
CA ASP A 104 22.60 -9.06 1.72
C ASP A 104 21.55 -9.31 2.82
N TYR A 105 20.48 -10.07 2.52
CA TYR A 105 19.35 -10.33 3.41
C TYR A 105 19.12 -11.83 3.63
N LYS A 106 20.09 -12.50 4.25
CA LYS A 106 20.09 -13.96 4.48
C LYS A 106 18.93 -14.49 5.33
N ASP A 107 18.32 -13.62 6.13
CA ASP A 107 17.16 -13.97 6.96
C ASP A 107 15.85 -14.03 6.16
N ILE A 108 15.84 -13.53 4.92
CA ILE A 108 14.67 -13.50 4.05
C ILE A 108 14.84 -14.56 2.95
N LYS A 109 13.92 -15.53 2.91
CA LYS A 109 13.92 -16.55 1.85
C LYS A 109 13.54 -15.93 0.51
N PHE A 110 14.43 -16.05 -0.48
CA PHE A 110 14.17 -15.61 -1.84
C PHE A 110 13.68 -16.78 -2.71
N GLU A 111 12.55 -16.58 -3.40
CA GLU A 111 12.02 -17.49 -4.41
C GLU A 111 11.60 -16.69 -5.65
N ALA A 112 11.78 -17.27 -6.84
CA ALA A 112 11.39 -16.65 -8.10
C ALA A 112 10.35 -17.52 -8.81
N MET A 113 9.28 -16.89 -9.30
CA MET A 113 8.19 -17.55 -10.00
C MET A 113 7.80 -16.72 -11.24
N ILE A 114 7.49 -17.41 -12.34
CA ILE A 114 6.95 -16.76 -13.55
C ILE A 114 5.52 -16.27 -13.29
N VAL A 115 5.15 -15.13 -13.87
CA VAL A 115 3.88 -14.43 -13.59
C VAL A 115 2.64 -15.27 -13.92
N ASP A 116 2.69 -16.08 -14.98
CA ASP A 116 1.58 -16.94 -15.38
C ASP A 116 1.31 -18.03 -14.32
N ASN A 117 2.37 -18.71 -13.86
CA ASN A 117 2.26 -19.68 -12.77
C ASN A 117 1.87 -18.99 -11.46
N ALA A 118 2.42 -17.81 -11.17
CA ALA A 118 2.04 -17.04 -9.99
C ALA A 118 0.54 -16.72 -9.99
N SER A 119 -0.02 -16.34 -11.13
CA SER A 119 -1.47 -16.07 -11.29
C SER A 119 -2.31 -17.33 -11.03
N MET A 120 -1.92 -18.48 -11.59
CA MET A 120 -2.59 -19.77 -11.34
C MET A 120 -2.51 -20.20 -9.86
N GLN A 121 -1.35 -19.98 -9.23
CA GLN A 121 -1.13 -20.32 -7.83
C GLN A 121 -1.90 -19.38 -6.89
N LEU A 122 -2.05 -18.09 -7.24
CA LEU A 122 -2.80 -17.13 -6.44
C LEU A 122 -4.26 -17.57 -6.28
N VAL A 123 -4.89 -18.03 -7.37
CA VAL A 123 -6.29 -18.48 -7.33
C VAL A 123 -6.48 -19.86 -6.73
N SER A 124 -5.42 -20.70 -6.70
CA SER A 124 -5.51 -22.08 -6.23
C SER A 124 -5.08 -22.23 -4.76
N LYS A 125 -3.95 -21.62 -4.38
CA LYS A 125 -3.36 -21.69 -3.04
C LYS A 125 -2.66 -20.37 -2.72
N PRO A 126 -3.41 -19.28 -2.47
CA PRO A 126 -2.84 -17.95 -2.22
C PRO A 126 -1.96 -17.89 -0.97
N GLN A 127 -2.20 -18.75 0.03
CA GLN A 127 -1.50 -18.72 1.32
C GLN A 127 -0.01 -19.11 1.25
N GLN A 128 0.47 -19.56 0.07
CA GLN A 128 1.89 -19.83 -0.13
C GLN A 128 2.72 -18.55 -0.34
N PHE A 129 2.08 -17.44 -0.69
CA PHE A 129 2.74 -16.15 -0.92
C PHE A 129 2.77 -15.32 0.35
N ASP A 130 3.87 -14.59 0.54
CA ASP A 130 4.04 -13.65 1.65
C ASP A 130 4.27 -12.24 1.08
N VAL A 131 5.49 -11.95 0.62
CA VAL A 131 5.83 -10.70 -0.05
C VAL A 131 6.16 -10.97 -1.52
N MET A 132 5.50 -10.24 -2.43
CA MET A 132 5.73 -10.34 -3.87
C MET A 132 6.31 -9.04 -4.41
N VAL A 133 7.47 -9.13 -5.08
CA VAL A 133 8.11 -8.00 -5.75
C VAL A 133 8.04 -8.23 -7.25
N MET A 134 7.56 -7.24 -8.01
CA MET A 134 7.38 -7.37 -9.44
C MET A 134 7.45 -6.02 -10.18
N PRO A 135 7.75 -6.02 -11.48
CA PRO A 135 7.61 -4.84 -12.34
C PRO A 135 6.18 -4.30 -12.37
N ASN A 136 6.03 -3.01 -12.67
CA ASN A 136 4.75 -2.27 -12.67
C ASN A 136 3.61 -3.01 -13.40
N LEU A 137 3.87 -3.49 -14.62
CA LEU A 137 2.86 -4.17 -15.44
C LEU A 137 2.26 -5.40 -14.74
N TYR A 138 3.11 -6.27 -14.19
CA TYR A 138 2.67 -7.49 -13.49
C TYR A 138 2.08 -7.15 -12.12
N GLY A 139 2.57 -6.07 -11.49
CA GLY A 139 2.03 -5.49 -10.28
C GLY A 139 0.53 -5.29 -10.36
N ASN A 140 0.07 -4.62 -11.41
CA ASN A 140 -1.34 -4.33 -11.61
C ASN A 140 -2.20 -5.59 -11.85
N ILE A 141 -1.64 -6.63 -12.50
CA ILE A 141 -2.38 -7.87 -12.74
C ILE A 141 -2.54 -8.64 -11.43
N ILE A 142 -1.44 -8.90 -10.73
CA ILE A 142 -1.45 -9.68 -9.49
C ILE A 142 -2.22 -8.95 -8.40
N SER A 143 -2.09 -7.62 -8.29
CA SER A 143 -2.83 -6.84 -7.29
C SER A 143 -4.34 -6.92 -7.49
N ASN A 144 -4.83 -6.89 -8.73
CA ASN A 144 -6.25 -7.05 -9.03
C ASN A 144 -6.77 -8.46 -8.71
N ILE A 145 -5.98 -9.50 -9.01
CA ILE A 145 -6.34 -10.89 -8.63
C ILE A 145 -6.39 -11.00 -7.11
N ALA A 146 -5.36 -10.53 -6.40
CA ALA A 146 -5.32 -10.53 -4.93
C ALA A 146 -6.51 -9.76 -4.34
N CYS A 147 -6.84 -8.60 -4.91
CA CYS A 147 -7.97 -7.80 -4.52
C CYS A 147 -9.31 -8.55 -4.70
N GLY A 148 -9.47 -9.27 -5.81
CA GLY A 148 -10.64 -10.13 -6.03
C GLY A 148 -10.75 -11.25 -4.99
N LEU A 149 -9.63 -11.89 -4.64
CA LEU A 149 -9.60 -12.98 -3.65
C LEU A 149 -10.02 -12.56 -2.25
N VAL A 150 -9.73 -11.31 -1.85
CA VAL A 150 -10.07 -10.79 -0.51
C VAL A 150 -11.45 -10.12 -0.42
N GLY A 151 -12.23 -10.12 -1.51
CA GLY A 151 -13.61 -9.60 -1.53
C GLY A 151 -13.82 -8.30 -2.31
N GLY A 152 -12.80 -7.84 -3.04
CA GLY A 152 -12.95 -6.78 -4.04
C GLY A 152 -12.35 -5.42 -3.66
N PRO A 153 -12.48 -4.42 -4.57
CA PRO A 153 -11.75 -3.15 -4.53
C PRO A 153 -12.10 -2.26 -3.34
N GLY A 154 -13.30 -2.41 -2.77
CA GLY A 154 -13.76 -1.64 -1.63
C GLY A 154 -13.06 -1.95 -0.30
N LEU A 155 -12.17 -2.95 -0.25
CA LEU A 155 -11.55 -3.44 0.98
C LEU A 155 -10.04 -3.22 1.08
N VAL A 156 -9.35 -3.01 -0.05
CA VAL A 156 -7.89 -3.00 -0.10
C VAL A 156 -7.36 -1.57 -0.18
N SER A 157 -6.37 -1.23 0.64
CA SER A 157 -5.63 0.05 0.58
C SER A 157 -4.39 -0.06 -0.30
N GLY A 158 -3.93 1.07 -0.84
CA GLY A 158 -2.75 1.22 -1.67
C GLY A 158 -1.82 2.31 -1.15
N MET A 159 -0.52 2.12 -1.34
CA MET A 159 0.52 3.08 -0.93
C MET A 159 1.54 3.23 -2.05
N ASN A 160 1.82 4.47 -2.44
CA ASN A 160 2.93 4.82 -3.33
C ASN A 160 3.97 5.60 -2.51
N LEU A 161 5.11 4.99 -2.26
CA LEU A 161 6.18 5.57 -1.44
C LEU A 161 7.36 5.96 -2.35
N GLY A 162 7.72 7.23 -2.33
CA GLY A 162 8.96 7.76 -2.92
C GLY A 162 9.88 8.33 -1.86
N ASP A 163 11.07 8.77 -2.27
CA ASP A 163 12.09 9.27 -1.34
C ASP A 163 11.65 10.52 -0.57
N LYS A 164 10.84 11.37 -1.23
CA LYS A 164 10.39 12.66 -0.71
C LYS A 164 8.92 12.71 -0.35
N TYR A 165 8.10 11.92 -1.04
CA TYR A 165 6.64 12.01 -0.99
C TYR A 165 6.02 10.63 -0.82
N ALA A 166 4.85 10.59 -0.20
CA ALA A 166 4.04 9.39 -0.05
C ALA A 166 2.59 9.74 -0.43
N VAL A 167 1.96 8.85 -1.19
CA VAL A 167 0.56 8.95 -1.59
C VAL A 167 -0.17 7.70 -1.11
N PHE A 168 -1.31 7.90 -0.44
CA PHE A 168 -2.16 6.85 0.08
C PHE A 168 -3.46 6.88 -0.72
N GLU A 169 -3.80 5.76 -1.34
CA GLU A 169 -4.96 5.61 -2.22
C GLU A 169 -5.65 4.27 -1.97
N THR A 170 -6.72 3.98 -2.70
CA THR A 170 -7.31 2.64 -2.71
C THR A 170 -6.40 1.66 -3.47
N GLY A 171 -6.43 0.38 -3.10
CA GLY A 171 -5.56 -0.65 -3.69
C GLY A 171 -5.82 -0.90 -5.18
N THR A 172 -6.98 -0.46 -5.67
CA THR A 172 -7.35 -0.48 -7.09
C THR A 172 -7.74 0.92 -7.54
N ARG A 173 -7.28 1.33 -8.72
CA ARG A 173 -7.61 2.63 -9.33
C ARG A 173 -8.98 2.62 -9.99
N ASN A 174 -10.02 2.30 -9.23
CA ASN A 174 -11.40 2.35 -9.69
C ASN A 174 -12.07 3.61 -9.16
N THR A 175 -12.55 4.47 -10.06
CA THR A 175 -13.22 5.73 -9.72
C THR A 175 -14.62 5.53 -9.15
N GLY A 176 -15.23 4.35 -9.36
CA GLY A 176 -16.56 4.05 -8.85
C GLY A 176 -17.65 4.99 -9.36
N THR A 177 -17.46 5.63 -10.53
CA THR A 177 -18.34 6.71 -11.03
C THR A 177 -19.82 6.30 -11.11
N SER A 178 -20.12 5.02 -11.32
CA SER A 178 -21.49 4.48 -11.33
C SER A 178 -22.17 4.43 -9.95
N LEU A 179 -21.40 4.52 -8.87
CA LEU A 179 -21.83 4.51 -7.47
C LEU A 179 -21.89 5.92 -6.86
N ALA A 180 -21.23 6.89 -7.48
CA ALA A 180 -21.15 8.26 -6.99
C ALA A 180 -22.52 8.89 -6.77
N GLY A 181 -22.70 9.56 -5.63
CA GLY A 181 -23.94 10.26 -5.29
C GLY A 181 -25.12 9.35 -4.92
N LYS A 182 -24.88 8.05 -4.74
CA LYS A 182 -25.90 7.09 -4.31
C LYS A 182 -25.77 6.68 -2.84
N ASP A 183 -24.67 7.05 -2.17
CA ASP A 183 -24.38 6.70 -0.78
C ASP A 183 -24.40 5.17 -0.52
N ILE A 184 -23.91 4.39 -1.50
CA ILE A 184 -23.81 2.92 -1.42
C ILE A 184 -22.37 2.42 -1.60
N ALA A 185 -21.41 3.33 -1.78
CA ALA A 185 -20.01 2.97 -1.97
C ALA A 185 -19.40 2.51 -0.64
N ASN A 186 -18.57 1.47 -0.69
CA ASN A 186 -17.92 0.93 0.50
C ASN A 186 -16.71 1.81 0.89
N PRO A 187 -16.71 2.44 2.09
CA PRO A 187 -15.64 3.34 2.51
C PRO A 187 -14.40 2.63 3.07
N THR A 188 -14.44 1.30 3.27
CA THR A 188 -13.39 0.56 3.99
C THR A 188 -12.00 0.76 3.37
N ALA A 189 -11.85 0.69 2.05
CA ALA A 189 -10.55 0.88 1.39
C ALA A 189 -9.95 2.27 1.65
N PHE A 190 -10.77 3.32 1.61
CA PHE A 190 -10.37 4.70 1.90
C PHE A 190 -9.99 4.87 3.37
N ILE A 191 -10.77 4.29 4.29
CA ILE A 191 -10.46 4.31 5.72
C ILE A 191 -9.12 3.60 5.98
N ARG A 192 -8.90 2.42 5.39
CA ARG A 192 -7.63 1.69 5.54
C ARG A 192 -6.44 2.46 4.97
N ALA A 193 -6.60 3.11 3.82
CA ALA A 193 -5.56 3.98 3.26
C ALA A 193 -5.23 5.15 4.21
N SER A 194 -6.25 5.72 4.88
CA SER A 194 -6.06 6.77 5.89
C SER A 194 -5.37 6.25 7.16
N VAL A 195 -5.59 4.99 7.56
CA VAL A 195 -4.88 4.32 8.65
C VAL A 195 -3.41 4.12 8.30
N ASP A 196 -3.12 3.68 7.07
CA ASP A 196 -1.75 3.52 6.59
C ASP A 196 -1.00 4.87 6.55
N MET A 197 -1.69 5.95 6.16
CA MET A 197 -1.19 7.31 6.26
C MET A 197 -0.87 7.71 7.71
N LEU A 198 -1.78 7.45 8.65
CA LEU A 198 -1.55 7.72 10.08
C LEU A 198 -0.33 6.98 10.61
N ARG A 199 -0.13 5.71 10.22
CA ARG A 199 1.07 4.93 10.57
C ARG A 199 2.33 5.55 9.98
N TYR A 200 2.28 5.99 8.72
CA TYR A 200 3.40 6.67 8.06
C TYR A 200 3.79 7.98 8.76
N LEU A 201 2.82 8.72 9.28
CA LEU A 201 3.03 9.96 10.05
C LEU A 201 3.45 9.71 11.52
N GLY A 202 3.55 8.46 11.96
CA GLY A 202 3.87 8.11 13.35
C GLY A 202 2.71 8.24 14.34
N CYS A 203 1.48 8.46 13.84
CA CYS A 203 0.26 8.61 14.64
C CYS A 203 -0.38 7.24 14.98
N HIS A 204 0.41 6.31 15.53
CA HIS A 204 0.02 4.91 15.72
C HIS A 204 -1.21 4.71 16.61
N TYR A 205 -1.37 5.53 17.65
CA TYR A 205 -2.53 5.46 18.55
C TYR A 205 -3.86 5.64 17.78
N HIS A 206 -3.97 6.72 17.00
CA HIS A 206 -5.16 7.01 16.20
C HIS A 206 -5.35 5.97 15.09
N ALA A 207 -4.25 5.51 14.48
CA ALA A 207 -4.30 4.46 13.46
C ALA A 207 -4.92 3.17 14.01
N ASN A 208 -4.54 2.75 15.22
CA ASN A 208 -5.06 1.53 15.82
C ASN A 208 -6.53 1.67 16.21
N ILE A 209 -6.93 2.80 16.81
CA ILE A 209 -8.35 3.05 17.15
C ILE A 209 -9.24 2.95 15.91
N ILE A 210 -8.83 3.59 14.80
CA ILE A 210 -9.63 3.57 13.57
C ILE A 210 -9.60 2.18 12.92
N SER A 211 -8.49 1.45 13.03
CA SER A 211 -8.35 0.11 12.44
C SER A 211 -9.12 -0.99 13.18
N ASP A 212 -9.32 -0.83 14.48
CA ASP A 212 -9.93 -1.84 15.35
C ASP A 212 -11.45 -1.64 15.55
N ALA A 213 -11.99 -0.49 15.13
CA ALA A 213 -13.42 -0.15 15.19
C ALA A 213 -14.24 -0.87 14.11
#